data_AF-A0AAD7YZ95-F1
#
_entry.id   AF-A0AAD7YZ95-F1
#
_cell.length_a   1.000
_cell.length_b   1.000
_cell.length_c   1.000
_cell.angle_alpha   90.00
_cell.angle_beta   90.00
_cell.angle_gamma   90.00
#
_symmetry.space_group_name_H-M   'P 1'
#
loop_
_entity.id
_entity.type
_entity.pdbx_description
1 polymer ?
#
loop_
_entity_poly.entity_id
_entity_poly.type
_entity_poly.pdbx_seq_one_letter_code
_entity_poly.pdbx_strand_id
1 'polypeptide(L)' 'MAAIKTAFILLLVAFAMVMVTVEATRVGPCDEVCSNIGAEKDEKDECCMANGYSGYSSCYYGHMHCN' A
#
# COMPACT_ATOMS: atom_id res chain seq x y z
N MET A 1 19.48 34.70 -4.09
CA MET A 1 18.01 34.63 -3.92
C MET A 1 17.35 33.57 -4.80
N ALA A 2 17.82 33.33 -6.04
CA ALA A 2 17.28 32.25 -6.89
C ALA A 2 17.61 30.83 -6.37
N ALA A 3 18.85 30.59 -5.94
CA ALA A 3 19.31 29.26 -5.51
C ALA A 3 18.60 28.70 -4.27
N ILE A 4 18.26 29.57 -3.31
CA ILE A 4 17.52 29.16 -2.10
C ILE A 4 16.10 28.73 -2.46
N LYS A 5 15.46 29.46 -3.39
CA LYS A 5 14.09 29.15 -3.85
C LYS A 5 14.04 27.82 -4.61
N THR A 6 15.01 27.55 -5.48
CA THR A 6 15.10 26.26 -6.17
C THR A 6 15.42 25.11 -5.22
N ALA A 7 16.32 25.29 -4.25
CA ALA A 7 16.61 24.28 -3.24
C ALA A 7 15.38 23.96 -2.38
N PHE A 8 14.58 24.97 -2.01
CA PHE A 8 13.34 24.78 -1.26
C PHE A 8 12.30 24.00 -2.05
N ILE A 9 12.15 24.28 -3.34
CA ILE A 9 11.22 23.55 -4.22
C ILE A 9 11.65 22.08 -4.33
N LEU A 10 12.95 21.81 -4.52
CA LEU A 10 13.47 20.44 -4.57
C LEU A 10 13.26 19.69 -3.25
N LEU A 11 13.43 20.36 -2.11
CA LEU A 11 13.16 19.79 -0.80
C LEU A 11 11.67 19.42 -0.65
N LEU A 12 10.76 20.29 -1.08
CA LEU A 12 9.32 20.04 -1.03
C LEU A 12 8.91 18.88 -1.95
N VAL A 13 9.50 18.79 -3.13
CA VAL A 13 9.26 17.67 -4.07
C VAL A 13 9.78 16.35 -3.49
N ALA A 14 10.96 16.35 -2.87
CA ALA A 14 11.49 15.17 -2.18
C ALA A 14 10.60 14.74 -1.00
N PHE A 15 10.12 15.69 -0.19
CA PHE A 15 9.18 15.40 0.89
C PHE A 15 7.85 14.85 0.38
N ALA A 16 7.31 15.41 -0.71
CA ALA A 16 6.07 14.93 -1.31
C ALA A 16 6.19 13.49 -1.82
N MET A 17 7.34 13.10 -2.38
CA MET A 17 7.58 11.69 -2.76
C MET A 17 7.61 10.74 -1.55
N VAL A 18 8.10 11.20 -0.40
CA VAL A 18 8.15 10.39 0.84
C VAL A 18 6.77 10.26 1.50
N MET A 19 5.90 11.26 1.36
CA MET A 19 4.57 11.27 1.98
C MET A 19 3.51 10.48 1.19
N VAL A 20 3.87 9.80 0.09
CA VAL A 20 3.02 8.76 -0.48
C VAL A 20 3.14 7.52 0.42
N THR A 21 2.65 7.65 1.66
CA THR A 21 2.42 6.52 2.53
C THR A 21 1.28 5.73 1.91
N VAL A 22 1.60 4.51 1.50
CA VAL A 22 0.64 3.59 0.91
C VAL A 22 -0.37 3.22 1.99
N GLU A 23 -1.50 3.93 2.00
CA GLU A 23 -2.61 3.64 2.90
C GLU A 23 -3.16 2.27 2.50
N ALA A 24 -3.13 1.31 3.43
CA ALA A 24 -3.56 -0.05 3.18
C ALA A 24 -5.04 -0.05 2.77
N THR A 25 -5.30 -0.29 1.49
CA THR A 25 -6.62 -0.14 0.88
C THR A 25 -7.37 -1.46 0.99
N ARG A 26 -8.66 -1.41 1.35
CA ARG A 26 -9.47 -2.62 1.41
C ARG A 26 -9.72 -3.16 0.00
N VAL A 27 -9.43 -4.45 -0.21
CA VAL A 27 -9.61 -5.14 -1.50
C VAL A 27 -10.67 -6.22 -1.34
N GLY A 28 -11.91 -5.86 -1.64
CA GLY A 28 -13.09 -6.73 -1.51
C GLY A 28 -12.93 -8.13 -2.14
N PRO A 29 -12.35 -8.27 -3.35
CA PRO A 29 -12.09 -9.59 -3.94
C PRO A 29 -11.17 -10.49 -3.11
N CYS A 30 -10.30 -9.92 -2.27
CA CYS A 30 -9.36 -10.68 -1.44
C CYS A 30 -9.90 -10.97 -0.03
N ASP A 31 -11.09 -10.48 0.33
CA ASP A 31 -11.75 -10.73 1.62
C ASP A 31 -11.99 -12.23 1.86
N GLU A 32 -12.26 -12.99 0.78
CA GLU A 32 -12.46 -14.45 0.85
C GLU A 32 -11.16 -15.19 1.20
N VAL A 33 -10.03 -14.79 0.60
CA VAL A 33 -8.69 -15.32 0.90
C VAL A 33 -8.27 -14.94 2.32
N CYS A 34 -8.58 -13.71 2.76
CA CYS A 34 -8.35 -13.25 4.12
C CYS A 34 -9.15 -14.04 5.16
N SER A 35 -10.41 -14.40 4.85
CA SER A 35 -11.30 -15.17 5.73
C SER A 35 -10.92 -16.65 5.84
N ASN A 36 -10.09 -17.15 4.94
CA ASN A 36 -9.58 -18.51 5.02
C ASN A 36 -8.47 -18.60 6.11
N ILE A 37 -8.77 -19.35 7.18
CA ILE A 37 -7.84 -19.58 8.31
C ILE A 37 -6.55 -20.29 7.86
N GLY A 38 -6.62 -21.07 6.78
CA GLY A 38 -5.47 -21.78 6.21
C GLY A 38 -4.67 -20.98 5.19
N ALA A 39 -5.13 -19.79 4.79
CA ALA A 39 -4.45 -19.04 3.74
C ALA A 39 -3.09 -18.54 4.23
N GLU A 40 -2.06 -18.99 3.53
CA GLU A 40 -0.69 -18.57 3.80
C GLU A 40 -0.50 -17.11 3.39
N LYS A 41 0.52 -16.46 3.95
CA LYS A 41 0.81 -15.06 3.62
C LYS A 41 1.05 -14.88 2.11
N ASP A 42 1.65 -15.88 1.46
CA ASP A 42 1.96 -15.85 0.04
C ASP A 42 0.70 -15.79 -0.83
N GLU A 43 -0.36 -16.53 -0.49
CA GLU A 43 -1.65 -16.47 -1.20
C GLU A 43 -2.33 -15.10 -1.04
N LYS A 44 -2.16 -14.48 0.13
CA LYS A 44 -2.67 -13.14 0.44
C LYS A 44 -1.92 -12.08 -0.37
N ASP A 45 -0.59 -12.21 -0.43
CA ASP A 45 0.28 -11.37 -1.25
C ASP A 45 -0.08 -11.50 -2.74
N GLU A 46 -0.25 -12.72 -3.25
CA GLU A 46 -0.66 -12.97 -4.63
C GLU A 46 -1.99 -12.31 -4.98
N CYS A 47 -2.99 -12.39 -4.09
CA CYS A 47 -4.28 -11.73 -4.32
C CYS A 47 -4.14 -10.21 -4.42
N CYS A 48 -3.36 -9.59 -3.53
CA CYS A 48 -3.11 -8.16 -3.57
C CYS A 48 -2.35 -7.75 -4.85
N MET A 49 -1.32 -8.50 -5.23
CA MET A 49 -0.55 -8.26 -6.45
C MET A 49 -1.40 -8.40 -7.73
N ALA A 50 -2.30 -9.39 -7.77
CA ALA A 50 -3.22 -9.58 -8.88
C ALA A 50 -4.21 -8.41 -9.05
N ASN A 51 -4.48 -7.65 -7.98
CA ASN A 51 -5.36 -6.48 -7.99
C ASN A 51 -4.60 -5.14 -8.12
N GLY A 52 -3.29 -5.18 -8.42
CA GLY A 52 -2.47 -3.99 -8.68
C GLY A 52 -1.88 -3.34 -7.44
N TYR A 53 -1.92 -4.03 -6.29
CA TYR A 53 -1.27 -3.61 -5.06
C TYR A 53 0.13 -4.22 -4.95
N SER A 54 1.02 -3.59 -4.20
CA SER A 54 2.37 -4.06 -3.93
C SER A 54 2.42 -5.33 -3.07
N GLY A 55 1.39 -5.59 -2.27
CA GLY A 55 1.29 -6.82 -1.48
C GLY A 55 0.25 -6.77 -0.35
N TYR A 56 0.17 -7.85 0.41
CA TYR A 56 -0.65 -7.98 1.61
C TYR A 56 -0.14 -7.08 2.72
N SER A 57 -1.08 -6.34 3.32
CA SER A 57 -0.82 -5.48 4.47
C SER A 57 -1.39 -6.09 5.74
N SER A 58 -2.70 -6.31 5.77
CA SER A 58 -3.41 -6.82 6.95
C SER A 58 -4.75 -7.44 6.59
N CYS A 59 -5.28 -8.24 7.50
CA CYS A 59 -6.56 -8.91 7.37
C CYS A 59 -7.31 -8.73 8.69
N TYR A 60 -8.42 -7.98 8.70
CA TYR A 60 -9.19 -7.66 9.89
C TYR A 60 -10.65 -8.04 9.70
N TYR A 61 -11.19 -8.89 10.58
CA TYR A 61 -12.59 -9.35 10.52
C TYR A 61 -13.01 -9.93 9.16
N GLY A 62 -12.07 -10.56 8.43
CA GLY A 62 -12.31 -11.06 7.08
C GLY A 62 -12.18 -10.01 5.97
N HIS A 63 -11.73 -8.79 6.30
CA HIS A 63 -11.45 -7.74 5.32
C HIS A 63 -9.96 -7.65 5.02
N MET A 64 -9.63 -7.88 3.75
CA MET A 64 -8.27 -7.78 3.25
C MET A 64 -7.89 -6.33 3.00
N HIS A 65 -6.75 -5.91 3.52
CA HIS A 65 -6.10 -4.66 3.19
C HIS A 65 -4.77 -4.93 2.48
N CYS A 66 -4.60 -4.32 1.32
CA CYS A 66 -3.41 -4.41 0.49
C CYS A 66 -2.70 -3.06 0.44
N ASN A 67 -1.37 -3.07 0.35
CA ASN A 67 -0.56 -1.87 0.15
C ASN A 67 -0.46 -1.59 -1.34
#